data_AF-A0A2G6Q060-F1
#
_entry.id   AF-A0A2G6Q060-F1
#
_cell.length_a   1.000
_cell.length_b   1.000
_cell.length_c   1.000
_cell.angle_alpha   90.00
_cell.angle_beta   90.00
_cell.angle_gamma   90.00
#
_symmetry.space_group_name_H-M   'P 1'
#
loop_
_entity.id
_entity.type
_entity.pdbx_description
1 polymer ?
#
loop_
_entity_poly.entity_id
_entity_poly.type
_entity_poly.pdbx_seq_one_letter_code
_entity_poly.pdbx_strand_id
1 'polypeptide(L)'
;MGGCMTKKLGERLVDAGLITTEQLELALKRQKRCGGLFGSNLVLLYMITEDELLAFLAKSTGVKSIDLKSFPIPERVLKMMTKGMVEKYNVIPVAYKKPNTLEIACADPTNIAILDELSFITGRNIVPLLSTYSSILEAITRYYSGVPFTDGSSAPQECTDQQIVPSETGHKRLGQLLVEAGMIQPHQLSRALKRQCQQGGVIGRNLIEIGAISEQKLKMFLARQMGVKEVNLSQVFFSREILEYIPLEVAEKYHVVPIAAKDGELSVACLDPTDFSILDQLQFYTGMKIKAFLASYAGINQIIDQYYRSIPLGKENLAESTPSITISTDL
;
A
#
# COMPACT_ATOMS: atom_id res chain seq x y z
N MET A 1 -1.81 -36.17 -21.92
CA MET A 1 -3.01 -35.35 -21.62
C MET A 1 -2.51 -34.19 -20.78
N GLY A 2 -2.26 -33.00 -21.33
CA GLY A 2 -3.26 -32.03 -21.79
C GLY A 2 -2.99 -30.76 -20.97
N GLY A 3 -2.39 -29.74 -21.60
CA GLY A 3 -1.80 -28.58 -20.93
C GLY A 3 -2.77 -27.86 -19.99
N CYS A 4 -2.41 -27.80 -18.71
CA CYS A 4 -3.12 -26.97 -17.74
C CYS A 4 -2.67 -25.52 -17.93
N MET A 5 -3.26 -24.81 -18.90
CA MET A 5 -3.23 -23.36 -18.88
C MET A 5 -3.81 -22.91 -17.54
N THR A 6 -3.06 -22.09 -16.81
CA THR A 6 -3.36 -21.61 -15.46
C THR A 6 -4.64 -20.77 -15.47
N LYS A 7 -5.81 -21.43 -15.43
CA LYS A 7 -7.11 -20.76 -15.34
C LYS A 7 -7.10 -19.80 -14.14
N LYS A 8 -7.60 -18.58 -14.34
CA LYS A 8 -7.61 -17.56 -13.28
C LYS A 8 -8.53 -18.03 -12.15
N LEU A 9 -8.23 -17.64 -10.90
CA LEU A 9 -8.99 -18.07 -9.72
C LEU A 9 -10.51 -17.89 -9.88
N GLY A 10 -10.93 -16.77 -10.48
CA GLY A 10 -12.34 -16.49 -10.74
C GLY A 10 -13.02 -17.49 -11.68
N GLU A 11 -12.37 -17.88 -12.77
CA GLU A 11 -12.90 -18.89 -13.70
C GLU A 11 -13.03 -20.26 -13.03
N ARG A 12 -12.06 -20.60 -12.18
CA ARG A 12 -12.08 -21.87 -11.44
C ARG A 12 -13.22 -21.92 -10.41
N LEU A 13 -13.57 -20.78 -9.81
CA LEU A 13 -14.70 -20.67 -8.88
C LEU A 13 -16.05 -20.80 -9.61
N VAL A 14 -16.15 -20.29 -10.84
CA VAL A 14 -17.33 -20.48 -11.70
C VAL A 14 -17.45 -21.94 -12.14
N ASP A 15 -16.36 -22.56 -12.59
CA ASP A 15 -16.32 -23.98 -12.98
C ASP A 15 -16.73 -24.90 -11.81
N ALA A 16 -16.44 -24.49 -10.57
CA ALA A 16 -16.81 -25.23 -9.36
C ALA A 16 -18.25 -24.97 -8.88
N GLY A 17 -19.00 -24.07 -9.54
CA GLY A 17 -20.36 -23.71 -9.18
C GLY A 17 -20.47 -22.90 -7.89
N LEU A 18 -19.36 -22.35 -7.38
CA LEU A 18 -19.35 -21.56 -6.14
C LEU A 18 -19.77 -20.11 -6.36
N ILE A 19 -19.57 -19.59 -7.58
CA ILE A 19 -20.02 -18.26 -7.99
C ILE A 19 -20.53 -18.32 -9.43
N THR A 20 -21.41 -17.40 -9.82
CA THR A 20 -21.85 -17.24 -11.21
C THR A 20 -20.90 -16.36 -12.01
N THR A 21 -20.98 -16.43 -13.35
CA THR A 21 -20.23 -15.52 -14.23
C THR A 21 -20.55 -14.05 -13.96
N GLU A 22 -21.81 -13.73 -13.66
CA GLU A 22 -22.25 -12.38 -13.28
C GLU A 22 -21.60 -11.92 -11.96
N GLN A 23 -21.54 -12.80 -10.96
CA GLN A 23 -20.89 -12.52 -9.69
C GLN A 23 -19.37 -12.32 -9.85
N LEU A 24 -18.72 -13.12 -10.70
CA LEU A 24 -17.33 -12.96 -11.08
C LEU A 24 -17.06 -11.58 -11.69
N GLU A 25 -17.86 -11.15 -12.66
CA GLU A 25 -17.72 -9.83 -13.29
C GLU A 25 -17.92 -8.69 -12.29
N LEU A 26 -18.92 -8.81 -11.41
CA LEU A 26 -19.19 -7.79 -10.38
C LEU A 26 -18.02 -7.68 -9.40
N ALA A 27 -17.46 -8.81 -8.96
CA ALA A 27 -16.31 -8.85 -8.07
C ALA A 27 -15.04 -8.29 -8.73
N LEU A 28 -14.79 -8.58 -10.01
CA LEU A 28 -13.68 -8.00 -10.77
C LEU A 28 -13.85 -6.49 -10.98
N LYS A 29 -15.06 -6.03 -11.29
CA LYS A 29 -15.38 -4.60 -11.44
C LYS A 29 -15.13 -3.85 -10.13
N ARG A 30 -15.48 -4.46 -9.00
CA ARG A 30 -15.17 -3.94 -7.67
C ARG A 30 -13.67 -3.94 -7.40
N GLN A 31 -12.95 -5.04 -7.67
CA GLN A 31 -11.51 -5.12 -7.49
C GLN A 31 -10.76 -4.04 -8.28
N LYS A 32 -11.19 -3.74 -9.51
CA LYS A 32 -10.59 -2.66 -10.32
C LYS A 32 -10.77 -1.26 -9.70
N ARG A 33 -11.88 -1.00 -9.01
CA ARG A 33 -12.15 0.31 -8.36
C ARG A 33 -11.55 0.41 -6.96
N CYS A 34 -11.64 -0.68 -6.21
CA CYS A 34 -11.34 -0.74 -4.77
C CYS A 34 -9.97 -1.35 -4.46
N GLY A 35 -9.38 -2.08 -5.41
CA GLY A 35 -8.21 -2.91 -5.16
C GLY A 35 -8.54 -4.16 -4.33
N GLY A 36 -7.50 -4.73 -3.72
CA GLY A 36 -7.62 -5.85 -2.80
C GLY A 36 -7.62 -7.24 -3.47
N LEU A 37 -7.63 -8.27 -2.64
CA LEU A 37 -7.67 -9.67 -3.07
C LEU A 37 -9.04 -10.01 -3.65
N PHE A 38 -9.06 -10.69 -4.79
CA PHE A 38 -10.28 -11.07 -5.48
C PHE A 38 -11.20 -11.93 -4.60
N GLY A 39 -10.64 -12.94 -3.91
CA GLY A 39 -11.40 -13.81 -3.01
C GLY A 39 -12.05 -13.05 -1.85
N SER A 40 -11.35 -12.10 -1.23
CA SER A 40 -11.91 -11.27 -0.15
C SER A 40 -13.09 -10.42 -0.62
N ASN A 41 -13.06 -9.95 -1.87
CA ASN A 41 -14.17 -9.20 -2.45
C ASN A 41 -15.42 -10.09 -2.69
N LEU A 42 -15.23 -11.38 -3.03
CA LEU A 42 -16.35 -12.33 -3.15
C LEU A 42 -17.01 -12.58 -1.79
N VAL A 43 -16.20 -12.79 -0.75
CA VAL A 43 -16.69 -12.97 0.62
C VAL A 43 -17.46 -11.74 1.09
N LEU A 44 -16.91 -10.55 0.85
CA LEU A 44 -17.53 -9.30 1.25
C LEU A 44 -18.90 -9.05 0.58
N LEU A 45 -19.03 -9.45 -0.68
CA LEU A 45 -20.28 -9.33 -1.42
C LEU A 45 -21.28 -10.45 -1.08
N TYR A 46 -20.98 -11.28 -0.06
CA TYR A 46 -21.76 -12.43 0.36
C TYR A 46 -22.01 -13.42 -0.79
N MET A 47 -21.10 -13.47 -1.77
CA MET A 47 -21.20 -14.37 -2.93
C MET A 47 -20.66 -15.76 -2.61
N ILE A 48 -19.71 -15.84 -1.67
CA ILE A 48 -19.11 -17.07 -1.16
C ILE A 48 -18.78 -16.87 0.32
N THR A 49 -18.81 -17.92 1.12
CA THR A 49 -18.34 -17.83 2.51
C THR A 49 -16.81 -17.96 2.60
N GLU A 50 -16.21 -17.52 3.72
CA GLU A 50 -14.78 -17.70 3.95
C GLU A 50 -14.40 -19.19 3.94
N ASP A 51 -15.25 -20.05 4.50
CA ASP A 51 -15.01 -21.49 4.58
C ASP A 51 -15.09 -22.17 3.22
N GLU A 52 -16.07 -21.82 2.39
CA GLU A 52 -16.20 -22.34 1.02
C GLU A 52 -15.02 -21.90 0.14
N LEU A 53 -14.61 -20.63 0.25
CA LEU A 53 -13.45 -20.11 -0.46
C LEU A 53 -12.16 -20.83 -0.04
N LEU A 54 -11.99 -21.04 1.27
CA LEU A 54 -10.81 -21.70 1.83
C LEU A 54 -10.76 -23.19 1.44
N ALA A 55 -11.88 -23.90 1.54
CA ALA A 55 -11.99 -25.30 1.11
C ALA A 55 -11.70 -25.44 -0.39
N PHE A 56 -12.22 -24.51 -1.20
CA PHE A 56 -11.95 -24.47 -2.63
C PHE A 56 -10.47 -24.23 -2.92
N LEU A 57 -9.85 -23.22 -2.31
CA LEU A 57 -8.44 -22.90 -2.49
C LEU A 57 -7.54 -24.07 -2.08
N ALA A 58 -7.81 -24.71 -0.94
CA ALA A 58 -7.07 -25.88 -0.49
C ALA A 58 -7.14 -27.03 -1.51
N LYS A 59 -8.35 -27.35 -1.97
CA LYS A 59 -8.57 -28.40 -2.98
C LYS A 59 -7.92 -28.08 -4.33
N SER A 60 -8.00 -26.82 -4.74
CA SER A 60 -7.59 -26.36 -6.06
C SER A 60 -6.07 -26.16 -6.18
N THR A 61 -5.40 -25.84 -5.07
CA THR A 61 -3.93 -25.66 -5.02
C THR A 61 -3.19 -26.89 -4.52
N GLY A 62 -3.91 -27.87 -3.94
CA GLY A 62 -3.32 -29.03 -3.28
C GLY A 62 -2.64 -28.69 -1.94
N VAL A 63 -2.84 -27.47 -1.44
CA VAL A 63 -2.27 -26.98 -0.19
C VAL A 63 -3.20 -27.34 0.97
N LYS A 64 -2.63 -27.82 2.07
CA LYS A 64 -3.40 -28.14 3.28
C LYS A 64 -3.90 -26.86 3.95
N SER A 65 -5.16 -26.84 4.36
CA SER A 65 -5.67 -25.80 5.23
C SER A 65 -5.29 -26.05 6.69
N ILE A 66 -5.12 -24.97 7.45
CA ILE A 66 -4.88 -25.01 8.88
C ILE A 66 -5.72 -23.96 9.58
N ASP A 67 -6.26 -24.31 10.75
CA ASP A 67 -6.84 -23.36 11.67
C ASP A 67 -5.81 -22.99 12.76
N LEU A 68 -5.39 -21.72 12.76
CA LEU A 68 -4.38 -21.22 13.69
C LEU A 68 -4.93 -21.00 15.11
N LYS A 69 -6.26 -20.98 15.30
CA LYS A 69 -6.86 -20.81 16.63
C LYS A 69 -6.71 -22.06 17.49
N SER A 70 -6.81 -23.22 16.86
CA SER A 70 -6.70 -24.54 17.49
C SER A 70 -5.28 -25.12 17.49
N PHE A 71 -4.35 -24.55 16.70
CA PHE A 71 -3.00 -25.07 16.55
C PHE A 71 -1.95 -24.28 17.37
N PRO A 72 -1.36 -24.86 18.44
CA PRO A 72 -0.31 -24.20 19.19
C PRO A 72 1.02 -24.20 18.41
N ILE A 73 1.61 -23.01 18.24
CA ILE A 73 2.87 -22.84 17.48
C ILE A 73 4.06 -22.84 18.45
N PRO A 74 5.07 -23.71 18.26
CA PRO A 74 6.24 -23.73 19.13
C PRO A 74 7.07 -22.44 19.05
N GLU A 75 7.54 -21.93 20.19
CA GLU A 75 8.32 -20.67 20.25
C GLU A 75 9.59 -20.68 19.38
N ARG A 76 10.24 -21.84 19.25
CA ARG A 76 11.41 -22.01 18.36
C ARG A 76 11.09 -21.68 16.91
N VAL A 77 9.85 -21.94 16.48
CA VAL A 77 9.37 -21.72 15.11
C VAL A 77 8.98 -20.25 14.93
N LEU A 78 8.35 -19.66 15.94
CA LEU A 78 8.03 -18.22 15.95
C LEU A 78 9.28 -17.36 15.79
N LYS A 79 10.38 -17.71 16.47
CA LYS A 79 11.67 -17.00 16.35
C LYS A 79 12.32 -17.11 14.97
N MET A 80 11.86 -18.00 14.08
CA MET A 80 12.41 -18.15 12.73
C MET A 80 11.99 -17.02 11.78
N MET A 81 10.92 -16.29 12.10
CA MET A 81 10.47 -15.11 11.36
C MET A 81 10.37 -13.92 12.31
N THR A 82 10.85 -12.76 11.88
CA THR A 82 10.75 -11.54 12.68
C THR A 82 9.35 -10.94 12.59
N LYS A 83 8.97 -10.12 13.58
CA LYS A 83 7.68 -9.41 13.60
C LYS A 83 7.44 -8.61 12.30
N GLY A 84 8.46 -7.90 11.83
CA GLY A 84 8.35 -7.11 10.60
C GLY A 84 8.08 -7.98 9.36
N MET A 85 8.62 -9.20 9.29
CA MET A 85 8.34 -10.13 8.19
C MET A 85 6.90 -10.65 8.23
N VAL A 86 6.43 -11.11 9.39
CA VAL A 86 5.08 -11.67 9.51
C VAL A 86 4.00 -10.61 9.23
N GLU A 87 4.23 -9.36 9.63
CA GLU A 87 3.32 -8.22 9.34
C GLU A 87 3.40 -7.77 7.88
N LYS A 88 4.61 -7.66 7.30
CA LYS A 88 4.79 -7.20 5.91
C LYS A 88 4.16 -8.16 4.91
N TYR A 89 4.38 -9.45 5.09
CA TYR A 89 3.93 -10.48 4.15
C TYR A 89 2.59 -11.13 4.57
N ASN A 90 2.03 -10.79 5.73
CA ASN A 90 0.81 -11.38 6.29
C ASN A 90 0.85 -12.91 6.32
N VAL A 91 1.93 -13.44 6.90
CA VAL A 91 2.16 -14.89 7.07
C VAL A 91 2.61 -15.17 8.49
N ILE A 92 2.42 -16.40 8.96
CA ILE A 92 2.94 -16.83 10.27
C ILE A 92 3.61 -18.20 10.16
N PRO A 93 4.80 -18.41 10.76
CA PRO A 93 5.42 -19.73 10.74
C PRO A 93 4.68 -20.68 11.68
N VAL A 94 4.32 -21.86 11.20
CA VAL A 94 3.49 -22.85 11.91
C VAL A 94 4.34 -23.99 12.47
N ALA A 95 5.20 -24.56 11.62
CA ALA A 95 6.01 -25.71 12.00
C ALA A 95 7.33 -25.74 11.24
N TYR A 96 8.33 -26.37 11.86
CA TYR A 96 9.62 -26.63 11.22
C TYR A 96 9.88 -28.13 11.18
N LYS A 97 10.08 -28.67 9.97
CA LYS A 97 10.34 -30.08 9.68
C LYS A 97 11.76 -30.26 9.13
N LYS A 98 12.46 -31.27 9.63
CA LYS A 98 13.78 -31.66 9.10
C LYS A 98 13.62 -32.25 7.69
N PRO A 99 14.55 -32.02 6.74
CA PRO A 99 15.87 -31.41 6.95
C PRO A 99 15.89 -29.88 6.96
N ASN A 100 15.03 -29.18 6.21
CA ASN A 100 15.04 -27.71 6.17
C ASN A 100 13.72 -27.07 5.71
N THR A 101 12.59 -27.64 6.13
CA THR A 101 11.26 -27.22 5.67
C THR A 101 10.56 -26.38 6.73
N LEU A 102 10.19 -25.15 6.38
CA LEU A 102 9.40 -24.25 7.21
C LEU A 102 7.98 -24.18 6.65
N GLU A 103 7.01 -24.69 7.42
CA GLU A 103 5.60 -24.57 7.10
C GLU A 103 5.10 -23.20 7.58
N ILE A 104 4.53 -22.42 6.68
CA ILE A 104 3.98 -21.09 6.96
C ILE A 104 2.49 -21.07 6.66
N ALA A 105 1.68 -20.41 7.47
CA ALA A 105 0.30 -20.13 7.14
C ALA A 105 0.19 -18.80 6.38
N CYS A 106 -0.52 -18.82 5.24
CA CYS A 106 -0.74 -17.68 4.36
C CYS A 106 -2.18 -17.65 3.82
N ALA A 107 -2.67 -16.46 3.51
CA ALA A 107 -3.99 -16.27 2.90
C ALA A 107 -4.02 -16.53 1.39
N ASP A 108 -2.86 -16.38 0.72
CA ASP A 108 -2.74 -16.58 -0.72
C ASP A 108 -1.49 -17.40 -1.07
N PRO A 109 -1.62 -18.73 -1.25
CA PRO A 109 -0.52 -19.60 -1.65
C PRO A 109 -0.16 -19.48 -3.14
N THR A 110 -0.93 -18.73 -3.92
CA THR A 110 -0.67 -18.55 -5.36
C THR A 110 0.35 -17.45 -5.64
N ASN A 111 0.67 -16.62 -4.65
CA ASN A 111 1.71 -15.61 -4.74
C ASN A 111 3.11 -16.21 -4.53
N ILE A 112 3.59 -16.90 -5.56
CA ILE A 112 4.89 -17.60 -5.55
C ILE A 112 6.04 -16.61 -5.28
N ALA A 113 5.94 -15.36 -5.73
CA ALA A 113 6.97 -14.34 -5.50
C ALA A 113 7.22 -14.08 -4.00
N ILE A 114 6.16 -14.00 -3.19
CA ILE A 114 6.28 -13.86 -1.73
C ILE A 114 6.91 -15.12 -1.12
N LEU A 115 6.50 -16.31 -1.58
CA LEU A 115 7.04 -17.57 -1.08
C LEU A 115 8.54 -17.72 -1.40
N ASP A 116 8.97 -17.30 -2.59
CA ASP A 116 10.36 -17.30 -3.02
C ASP A 116 11.20 -16.29 -2.23
N GLU A 117 10.67 -15.08 -2.00
CA GLU A 117 11.33 -14.05 -1.19
C GLU A 117 11.50 -14.52 0.26
N LEU A 118 10.45 -15.12 0.86
CA LEU A 118 10.51 -15.71 2.19
C LEU A 118 11.50 -16.89 2.25
N SER A 119 11.53 -17.73 1.21
CA SER A 119 12.50 -18.83 1.09
C SER A 119 13.94 -18.31 1.07
N PHE A 120 14.20 -17.26 0.28
CA PHE A 120 15.50 -16.61 0.18
C PHE A 120 15.94 -15.97 1.50
N ILE A 121 15.08 -15.15 2.11
CA ILE A 121 15.40 -14.44 3.37
C ILE A 121 15.61 -15.43 4.52
N THR A 122 14.79 -16.48 4.59
CA THR A 122 14.86 -17.45 5.69
C THR A 122 15.92 -18.52 5.47
N GLY A 123 16.38 -18.74 4.23
CA GLY A 123 17.29 -19.83 3.85
C GLY A 123 16.65 -21.21 4.00
N ARG A 124 15.32 -21.32 3.91
CA ARG A 124 14.54 -22.53 4.19
C ARG A 124 13.59 -22.86 3.04
N ASN A 125 13.27 -24.14 2.91
CA ASN A 125 12.24 -24.58 1.98
C ASN A 125 10.86 -24.24 2.56
N ILE A 126 10.16 -23.29 1.95
CA ILE A 126 8.87 -22.79 2.43
C ILE A 126 7.75 -23.67 1.88
N VAL A 127 6.95 -24.24 2.77
CA VAL A 127 5.71 -24.93 2.42
C VAL A 127 4.54 -24.09 2.92
N PRO A 128 3.73 -23.50 2.02
CA PRO A 128 2.56 -22.75 2.44
C PRO A 128 1.48 -23.70 2.97
N LEU A 129 0.75 -23.24 3.97
CA LEU A 129 -0.49 -23.79 4.52
C LEU A 129 -1.55 -22.69 4.38
N LEU A 130 -2.75 -23.07 3.95
CA LEU A 130 -3.80 -22.10 3.71
C LEU A 130 -4.54 -21.79 5.02
N SER A 131 -4.68 -20.52 5.35
CA SER A 131 -5.48 -20.06 6.49
C SER A 131 -6.23 -18.78 6.13
N THR A 132 -7.30 -18.47 6.85
CA THR A 132 -8.00 -17.19 6.67
C THR A 132 -7.11 -16.02 7.09
N TYR A 133 -7.29 -14.88 6.43
CA TYR A 133 -6.57 -13.64 6.77
C TYR A 133 -6.83 -13.20 8.22
N SER A 134 -8.08 -13.34 8.68
CA SER A 134 -8.49 -13.07 10.07
C SER A 134 -7.71 -13.93 11.07
N SER A 135 -7.62 -15.24 10.83
CA SER A 135 -6.89 -16.17 11.70
C SER A 135 -5.38 -15.87 11.73
N ILE A 136 -4.79 -15.48 10.60
CA ILE A 136 -3.37 -15.08 10.53
C ILE A 136 -3.11 -13.81 11.35
N LEU A 137 -3.95 -12.77 11.22
CA LEU A 137 -3.79 -11.54 11.99
C LEU A 137 -3.97 -11.74 13.49
N GLU A 138 -4.97 -12.54 13.89
CA GLU A 138 -5.18 -12.93 15.29
C GLU A 138 -3.95 -13.66 15.83
N ALA A 139 -3.39 -14.60 15.06
CA ALA A 139 -2.19 -15.33 15.46
C ALA A 139 -0.94 -14.44 15.54
N ILE A 140 -0.73 -13.52 14.60
CA ILE A 140 0.37 -12.54 14.66
C ILE A 140 0.24 -11.67 15.92
N THR A 141 -0.98 -11.23 16.22
CA THR A 141 -1.26 -10.45 17.43
C THR A 141 -0.93 -11.28 18.68
N ARG A 142 -1.43 -12.52 18.75
CA ARG A 142 -1.23 -13.44 19.88
C ARG A 142 0.23 -13.75 20.15
N TYR A 143 1.01 -14.03 19.12
CA TYR A 143 2.37 -14.56 19.27
C TYR A 143 3.48 -13.51 19.15
N TYR A 144 3.25 -12.39 18.44
CA TYR A 144 4.27 -11.38 18.16
C TYR A 144 3.97 -9.99 18.76
N SER A 145 2.77 -9.76 19.30
CA SER A 145 2.43 -8.46 19.92
C SER A 145 2.54 -8.43 21.45
N GLY A 146 2.90 -9.55 22.09
CA GLY A 146 3.22 -9.58 23.53
C GLY A 146 2.05 -9.27 24.48
N VAL A 147 0.83 -9.16 23.96
CA VAL A 147 -0.39 -8.98 24.74
C VAL A 147 -1.08 -10.34 24.91
N PRO A 148 -1.18 -10.88 26.13
CA PRO A 148 -1.92 -12.11 26.35
C PRO A 148 -3.40 -11.87 26.07
N PHE A 149 -3.97 -12.73 25.23
CA PHE A 149 -5.41 -12.79 25.01
C PHE A 149 -6.07 -13.22 26.32
N THR A 150 -7.05 -12.46 26.82
CA THR A 150 -7.93 -12.88 27.90
C THR A 150 -9.15 -13.55 27.28
N ASP A 151 -9.12 -14.86 27.20
CA ASP A 151 -10.23 -15.70 26.76
C ASP A 151 -11.18 -16.01 27.93
N GLY A 152 -12.50 -15.92 27.67
CA GLY A 152 -13.57 -16.46 28.53
C GLY A 152 -14.70 -15.47 28.82
N SER A 153 -15.70 -15.30 27.96
CA SER A 153 -16.91 -16.14 27.87
C SER A 153 -18.03 -15.73 28.85
N SER A 154 -18.77 -14.70 28.48
CA SER A 154 -20.23 -14.62 28.68
C SER A 154 -20.80 -13.52 27.77
N ALA A 155 -21.63 -13.92 26.81
CA ALA A 155 -22.64 -13.02 26.26
C ALA A 155 -23.90 -13.12 27.14
N PRO A 156 -24.84 -12.16 27.11
CA PRO A 156 -24.76 -10.77 26.68
C PRO A 156 -25.24 -9.82 27.81
N GLN A 157 -24.62 -8.65 28.00
CA GLN A 157 -25.35 -7.48 28.54
C GLN A 157 -24.54 -6.17 28.42
N GLU A 158 -25.16 -5.26 27.68
CA GLU A 158 -25.23 -3.81 27.84
C GLU A 158 -24.02 -3.01 28.39
N CYS A 159 -23.61 -2.08 27.53
CA CYS A 159 -23.02 -0.77 27.79
C CYS A 159 -22.54 -0.46 29.22
N THR A 160 -21.24 -0.18 29.36
CA THR A 160 -20.84 1.06 30.03
C THR A 160 -19.45 1.51 29.61
N ASP A 161 -19.37 2.81 29.32
CA ASP A 161 -18.15 3.59 29.15
C ASP A 161 -17.17 3.35 30.31
N GLN A 162 -15.89 3.10 30.01
CA GLN A 162 -14.80 4.05 30.30
C GLN A 162 -13.40 3.45 30.11
N GLN A 163 -12.57 4.28 29.48
CA GLN A 163 -11.12 4.39 29.60
C GLN A 163 -10.23 3.31 28.98
N ILE A 164 -9.73 3.64 27.79
CA ILE A 164 -8.48 3.09 27.24
C ILE A 164 -7.50 4.25 27.07
N VAL A 165 -6.43 4.25 27.87
CA VAL A 165 -5.13 4.86 27.58
C VAL A 165 -4.04 3.95 28.17
N PRO A 166 -2.76 4.04 27.76
CA PRO A 166 -2.21 3.78 26.43
C PRO A 166 -1.06 2.74 26.50
N SER A 167 -0.56 2.23 25.37
CA SER A 167 0.77 1.56 25.35
C SER A 167 1.66 2.13 24.25
N GLU A 168 2.79 2.66 24.68
CA GLU A 168 3.79 3.40 23.93
C GLU A 168 4.62 2.51 23.00
N THR A 169 4.60 2.83 21.71
CA THR A 169 5.77 2.67 20.82
C THR A 169 5.77 3.82 19.83
N GLY A 170 6.51 4.89 20.14
CA GLY A 170 7.22 5.87 19.29
C GLY A 170 6.64 6.47 17.99
N HIS A 171 5.56 5.96 17.41
CA HIS A 171 4.87 6.50 16.24
C HIS A 171 3.37 6.30 16.46
N LYS A 172 2.66 7.39 16.78
CA LYS A 172 1.20 7.35 16.94
C LYS A 172 0.56 6.85 15.64
N ARG A 173 -0.28 5.81 15.72
CA ARG A 173 -0.95 5.24 14.53
C ARG A 173 -1.93 6.27 13.97
N LEU A 174 -1.99 6.44 12.64
CA LEU A 174 -2.84 7.44 11.96
C LEU A 174 -4.28 7.47 12.48
N GLY A 175 -4.87 6.30 12.75
CA GLY A 175 -6.21 6.20 13.31
C GLY A 175 -6.35 6.84 14.70
N GLN A 176 -5.40 6.60 15.59
CA GLN A 176 -5.39 7.20 16.94
C GLN A 176 -5.18 8.71 16.87
N LEU A 177 -4.29 9.15 15.98
CA LEU A 177 -4.05 10.57 15.71
C LEU A 177 -5.31 11.30 15.26
N LEU A 178 -6.12 10.67 14.42
CA LEU A 178 -7.39 11.23 13.96
C LEU A 178 -8.44 11.30 15.08
N VAL A 179 -8.43 10.34 16.03
CA VAL A 179 -9.30 10.37 17.21
C VAL A 179 -8.87 11.47 18.18
N GLU A 180 -7.57 11.55 18.49
CA GLU A 180 -7.01 12.60 19.35
C GLU A 180 -7.28 14.00 18.81
N ALA A 181 -7.22 14.17 17.48
CA ALA A 181 -7.53 15.43 16.81
C ALA A 181 -9.03 15.74 16.71
N GLY A 182 -9.90 14.87 17.22
CA GLY A 182 -11.36 15.02 17.15
C GLY A 182 -11.93 14.94 15.73
N MET A 183 -11.16 14.44 14.76
CA MET A 183 -11.58 14.32 13.36
C MET A 183 -12.51 13.13 13.14
N ILE A 184 -12.38 12.09 13.97
CA ILE A 184 -13.23 10.90 13.97
C ILE A 184 -13.51 10.46 15.41
N GLN A 185 -14.62 9.75 15.61
CA GLN A 185 -14.96 9.15 16.90
C GLN A 185 -14.28 7.77 17.09
N PRO A 186 -14.01 7.33 18.33
CA PRO A 186 -13.41 6.02 18.60
C PRO A 186 -14.18 4.84 17.99
N HIS A 187 -15.52 4.91 18.00
CA HIS A 187 -16.36 3.88 17.40
C HIS A 187 -16.25 3.86 15.86
N GLN A 188 -15.99 5.00 15.23
CA GLN A 188 -15.77 5.09 13.78
C GLN A 188 -14.41 4.50 13.39
N LEU A 189 -13.37 4.77 14.19
CA LEU A 189 -12.06 4.13 14.03
C LEU A 189 -12.17 2.61 14.17
N SER A 190 -12.90 2.13 15.18
CA SER A 190 -13.11 0.70 15.43
C SER A 190 -13.82 0.02 14.24
N ARG A 191 -14.84 0.68 13.67
CA ARG A 191 -15.53 0.22 12.44
C ARG A 191 -14.59 0.19 11.24
N ALA A 192 -13.76 1.22 11.06
CA ALA A 192 -12.79 1.28 9.96
C ALA A 192 -11.69 0.22 10.08
N LEU A 193 -11.21 -0.06 11.30
CA LEU A 193 -10.24 -1.13 11.58
C LEU A 193 -10.85 -2.51 11.34
N LYS A 194 -12.08 -2.75 11.79
CA LYS A 194 -12.81 -4.01 11.48
C LYS A 194 -12.94 -4.22 9.98
N ARG A 195 -13.26 -3.14 9.25
CA ARG A 195 -13.33 -3.14 7.79
C ARG A 195 -11.97 -3.39 7.14
N GLN A 196 -10.91 -2.76 7.64
CA GLN A 196 -9.54 -2.97 7.18
C GLN A 196 -9.07 -4.42 7.41
N CYS A 197 -9.47 -5.05 8.52
CA CYS A 197 -9.18 -6.46 8.77
C CYS A 197 -9.93 -7.39 7.81
N GLN A 198 -11.12 -7.02 7.34
CA GLN A 198 -11.93 -7.85 6.43
C GLN A 198 -11.59 -7.63 4.95
N GLN A 199 -11.19 -6.41 4.59
CA GLN A 199 -11.08 -5.95 3.19
C GLN A 199 -9.64 -5.58 2.81
N GLY A 200 -8.73 -5.52 3.78
CA GLY A 200 -7.38 -4.99 3.61
C GLY A 200 -7.37 -3.49 3.34
N GLY A 201 -6.26 -3.01 2.78
CA GLY A 201 -6.10 -1.61 2.36
C GLY A 201 -5.69 -0.65 3.49
N VAL A 202 -5.64 0.64 3.16
CA VAL A 202 -5.17 1.70 4.07
C VAL A 202 -6.31 2.18 4.97
N ILE A 203 -6.05 2.34 6.26
CA ILE A 203 -7.07 2.77 7.25
C ILE A 203 -7.76 4.08 6.85
N GLY A 204 -7.03 5.01 6.23
CA GLY A 204 -7.57 6.29 5.75
C GLY A 204 -8.69 6.11 4.70
N ARG A 205 -8.49 5.21 3.73
CA ARG A 205 -9.52 4.90 2.73
C ARG A 205 -10.76 4.28 3.36
N ASN A 206 -10.55 3.36 4.31
CA ASN A 206 -11.65 2.75 5.04
C ASN A 206 -12.44 3.76 5.87
N LEU A 207 -11.77 4.76 6.46
CA LEU A 207 -12.43 5.86 7.18
C LEU A 207 -13.27 6.75 6.24
N ILE A 208 -12.79 7.00 5.01
CA ILE A 208 -13.56 7.74 3.99
C ILE A 208 -14.79 6.94 3.55
N GLU A 209 -14.60 5.66 3.24
CA GLU A 209 -15.68 4.80 2.73
C GLU A 209 -16.82 4.57 3.72
N ILE A 210 -16.54 4.58 5.02
CA ILE A 210 -17.60 4.50 6.07
C ILE A 210 -18.19 5.88 6.41
N GLY A 211 -17.76 6.95 5.73
CA GLY A 211 -18.20 8.32 5.97
C GLY A 211 -17.71 8.93 7.29
N ALA A 212 -16.67 8.37 7.90
CA ALA A 212 -16.14 8.87 9.17
C ALA A 212 -15.32 10.16 9.00
N ILE A 213 -14.62 10.29 7.87
CA ILE A 213 -13.83 11.48 7.53
C ILE A 213 -13.94 11.75 6.04
N SER A 214 -13.94 13.03 5.63
CA SER A 214 -13.84 13.34 4.20
C SER A 214 -12.41 13.22 3.71
N GLU A 215 -12.24 12.93 2.42
CA GLU A 215 -10.91 12.85 1.80
C GLU A 215 -10.10 14.13 2.01
N GLN A 216 -10.72 15.29 1.83
CA GLN A 216 -10.09 16.59 2.05
C GLN A 216 -9.62 16.78 3.50
N LYS A 217 -10.42 16.38 4.50
CA LYS A 217 -10.04 16.47 5.92
C LYS A 217 -8.89 15.53 6.26
N LEU A 218 -8.91 14.31 5.71
CA LEU A 218 -7.83 13.35 5.90
C LEU A 218 -6.52 13.83 5.29
N LYS A 219 -6.55 14.36 4.05
CA LYS A 219 -5.38 14.94 3.38
C LYS A 219 -4.78 16.10 4.17
N MET A 220 -5.62 17.04 4.61
CA MET A 220 -5.22 18.18 5.45
C MET A 220 -4.54 17.72 6.75
N PHE A 221 -5.10 16.68 7.39
CA PHE A 221 -4.55 16.11 8.60
C PHE A 221 -3.17 15.46 8.37
N LEU A 222 -3.03 14.68 7.31
CA LEU A 222 -1.78 14.02 6.93
C LEU A 222 -0.69 15.04 6.61
N ALA A 223 -1.00 16.09 5.84
CA ALA A 223 -0.06 17.16 5.53
C ALA A 223 0.48 17.82 6.82
N ARG A 224 -0.40 18.15 7.77
CA ARG A 224 0.00 18.70 9.07
C ARG A 224 0.87 17.73 9.87
N GLN A 225 0.50 16.45 9.92
CA GLN A 225 1.22 15.43 10.68
C GLN A 225 2.62 15.16 10.11
N MET A 226 2.77 15.25 8.79
CA MET A 226 4.05 15.13 8.09
C MET A 226 4.93 16.39 8.24
N GLY A 227 4.47 17.39 9.00
CA GLY A 227 5.19 18.65 9.19
C GLY A 227 5.32 19.44 7.90
N VAL A 228 4.43 19.21 6.92
CA VAL A 228 4.41 19.96 5.68
C VAL A 228 4.13 21.41 6.04
N LYS A 229 5.15 22.24 5.87
CA LYS A 229 5.02 23.68 6.06
C LYS A 229 4.38 24.25 4.80
N GLU A 230 3.40 25.12 5.01
CA GLU A 230 2.95 25.99 3.94
C GLU A 230 4.08 26.96 3.60
N VAL A 231 4.34 27.14 2.31
CA VAL A 231 5.33 28.10 1.82
C VAL A 231 4.62 29.19 1.03
N ASN A 232 4.92 30.44 1.36
CA ASN A 232 4.54 31.56 0.53
C ASN A 232 5.62 31.79 -0.53
N LEU A 233 5.35 31.37 -1.77
CA LEU A 233 6.31 31.46 -2.87
C LEU A 233 6.68 32.90 -3.24
N SER A 234 5.84 33.89 -2.90
CA SER A 234 6.17 35.30 -3.11
C SER A 234 7.34 35.80 -2.25
N GLN A 235 7.71 35.06 -1.21
CA GLN A 235 8.80 35.40 -0.28
C GLN A 235 10.05 34.54 -0.50
N VAL A 236 10.04 33.65 -1.50
CA VAL A 236 11.15 32.77 -1.85
C VAL A 236 11.93 33.39 -2.99
N PHE A 237 13.26 33.39 -2.88
CA PHE A 237 14.15 33.74 -3.98
C PHE A 237 14.47 32.49 -4.80
N PHE A 238 14.12 32.50 -6.08
CA PHE A 238 14.40 31.42 -7.01
C PHE A 238 15.68 31.73 -7.78
N SER A 239 16.70 30.88 -7.66
CA SER A 239 17.86 30.93 -8.56
C SER A 239 17.61 30.05 -9.79
N ARG A 240 18.20 30.42 -10.92
CA ARG A 240 18.08 29.68 -12.18
C ARG A 240 18.52 28.22 -12.04
N GLU A 241 19.61 28.00 -11.30
CA GLU A 241 20.15 26.68 -11.00
C GLU A 241 19.15 25.76 -10.28
N ILE A 242 18.30 26.31 -9.41
CA ILE A 242 17.27 25.54 -8.70
C ILE A 242 16.12 25.16 -9.63
N LEU A 243 15.72 26.06 -10.52
CA LEU A 243 14.63 25.82 -11.47
C LEU A 243 14.99 24.77 -12.53
N GLU A 244 16.28 24.64 -12.88
CA GLU A 244 16.74 23.63 -13.85
C GLU A 244 16.58 22.18 -13.36
N TYR A 245 16.38 21.94 -12.05
CA TYR A 245 16.12 20.59 -11.53
C TYR A 245 14.77 20.02 -11.97
N ILE A 246 13.77 20.87 -12.27
CA ILE A 246 12.44 20.43 -12.69
C ILE A 246 12.07 21.21 -13.96
N PRO A 247 12.08 20.60 -15.16
CA PRO A 247 11.72 21.27 -16.40
C PRO A 247 10.29 21.85 -16.38
N LEU A 248 10.05 22.85 -17.24
CA LEU A 248 8.74 23.53 -17.38
C LEU A 248 7.60 22.52 -17.56
N GLU A 249 7.78 21.51 -18.41
CA GLU A 249 6.74 20.53 -18.72
C GLU A 249 6.36 19.71 -17.49
N VAL A 250 7.34 19.41 -16.63
CA VAL A 250 7.14 18.67 -15.37
C VAL A 250 6.49 19.58 -14.32
N ALA A 251 6.94 20.83 -14.23
CA ALA A 251 6.40 21.84 -13.33
C ALA A 251 4.92 22.13 -13.63
N GLU A 252 4.54 22.29 -14.90
CA GLU A 252 3.15 22.49 -15.33
C GLU A 252 2.30 21.22 -15.14
N LYS A 253 2.80 20.05 -15.56
CA LYS A 253 2.04 18.81 -15.48
C LYS A 253 1.68 18.44 -14.04
N TYR A 254 2.63 18.57 -13.12
CA TYR A 254 2.43 18.17 -11.73
C TYR A 254 2.13 19.33 -10.78
N HIS A 255 2.12 20.58 -11.28
CA HIS A 255 1.94 21.79 -10.48
C HIS A 255 2.92 21.83 -9.31
N VAL A 256 4.21 21.75 -9.64
CA VAL A 256 5.31 21.71 -8.68
C VAL A 256 6.40 22.70 -9.05
N VAL A 257 7.09 23.24 -8.05
CA VAL A 257 8.20 24.18 -8.27
C VAL A 257 9.32 23.91 -7.27
N PRO A 258 10.58 23.77 -7.72
CA PRO A 258 11.70 23.61 -6.81
C PRO A 258 11.99 24.93 -6.07
N ILE A 259 12.20 24.84 -4.76
CA ILE A 259 12.43 25.97 -3.85
C ILE A 259 13.92 26.07 -3.49
N ALA A 260 14.54 24.93 -3.18
CA ALA A 260 15.93 24.87 -2.73
C ALA A 260 16.50 23.46 -2.92
N ALA A 261 17.79 23.36 -3.22
CA ALA A 261 18.53 22.11 -3.32
C ALA A 261 19.71 22.14 -2.33
N LYS A 262 19.82 21.16 -1.44
CA LYS A 262 20.95 21.06 -0.50
C LYS A 262 21.19 19.60 -0.08
N ASP A 263 22.45 19.18 -0.01
CA ASP A 263 22.87 17.89 0.56
C ASP A 263 22.14 16.66 -0.04
N GLY A 264 21.84 16.69 -1.34
CA GLY A 264 21.09 15.61 -2.02
C GLY A 264 19.58 15.59 -1.71
N GLU A 265 19.06 16.65 -1.08
CA GLU A 265 17.63 16.89 -0.84
C GLU A 265 17.14 18.09 -1.68
N LEU A 266 16.03 17.91 -2.41
CA LEU A 266 15.35 18.95 -3.17
C LEU A 266 14.04 19.31 -2.46
N SER A 267 13.96 20.55 -1.99
CA SER A 267 12.75 21.14 -1.45
C SER A 267 11.84 21.58 -2.58
N VAL A 268 10.61 21.05 -2.63
CA VAL A 268 9.66 21.26 -3.72
C VAL A 268 8.35 21.81 -3.17
N ALA A 269 7.87 22.91 -3.73
CA ALA A 269 6.53 23.43 -3.54
C ALA A 269 5.55 22.65 -4.42
N CYS A 270 4.43 22.20 -3.87
CA CYS A 270 3.43 21.44 -4.61
C CYS A 270 2.02 21.72 -4.10
N LEU A 271 1.03 21.44 -4.96
CA LEU A 271 -0.38 21.63 -4.65
C LEU A 271 -0.91 20.55 -3.68
N ASP A 272 -0.48 19.30 -3.85
CA ASP A 272 -0.84 18.18 -2.99
C ASP A 272 0.42 17.40 -2.54
N PRO A 273 1.00 17.73 -1.38
CA PRO A 273 2.18 17.06 -0.82
C PRO A 273 1.88 15.64 -0.32
N THR A 274 0.62 15.19 -0.39
CA THR A 274 0.22 13.83 -0.02
C THR A 274 0.14 12.89 -1.22
N ASP A 275 0.31 13.40 -2.45
CA ASP A 275 0.43 12.56 -3.65
C ASP A 275 1.86 12.02 -3.78
N PHE A 276 2.12 10.91 -3.08
CA PHE A 276 3.41 10.23 -3.10
C PHE A 276 3.83 9.78 -4.50
N SER A 277 2.89 9.55 -5.42
CA SER A 277 3.19 9.15 -6.80
C SER A 277 3.98 10.23 -7.53
N ILE A 278 3.66 11.50 -7.29
CA ILE A 278 4.36 12.65 -7.86
C ILE A 278 5.73 12.79 -7.20
N LEU A 279 5.80 12.65 -5.87
CA LEU A 279 7.06 12.76 -5.12
C LEU A 279 8.07 11.67 -5.53
N ASP A 280 7.61 10.43 -5.70
CA ASP A 280 8.45 9.31 -6.15
C ASP A 280 8.96 9.53 -7.59
N GLN A 281 8.12 10.05 -8.49
CA GLN A 281 8.53 10.38 -9.86
C GLN A 281 9.57 11.51 -9.89
N LEU A 282 9.37 12.56 -9.09
CA LEU A 282 10.35 13.64 -8.96
C LEU A 282 11.66 13.15 -8.35
N GLN A 283 11.59 12.27 -7.34
CA GLN A 283 12.77 11.66 -6.74
C GLN A 283 13.55 10.82 -7.76
N PHE A 284 12.85 10.00 -8.54
CA PHE A 284 13.47 9.19 -9.59
C PHE A 284 14.11 10.06 -10.68
N TYR A 285 13.42 11.10 -11.12
CA TYR A 285 13.89 12.00 -12.18
C TYR A 285 15.10 12.85 -11.75
N THR A 286 15.06 13.41 -10.53
CA THR A 286 16.10 14.31 -10.02
C THR A 286 17.27 13.57 -9.36
N GLY A 287 17.08 12.31 -8.95
CA GLY A 287 18.04 11.56 -8.15
C GLY A 287 18.21 12.09 -6.71
N MET A 288 17.39 13.05 -6.30
CA MET A 288 17.45 13.70 -4.99
C MET A 288 16.29 13.26 -4.10
N LYS A 289 16.50 13.25 -2.78
CA LYS A 289 15.39 13.07 -1.83
C LYS A 289 14.47 14.27 -1.91
N ILE A 290 13.16 14.06 -2.08
CA ILE A 290 12.20 15.16 -2.20
C ILE A 290 11.64 15.53 -0.83
N LYS A 291 11.65 16.82 -0.53
CA LYS A 291 10.98 17.40 0.64
C LYS A 291 9.86 18.32 0.19
N ALA A 292 8.63 17.88 0.39
CA ALA A 292 7.44 18.57 -0.11
C ALA A 292 6.96 19.70 0.83
N PHE A 293 6.59 20.83 0.24
CA PHE A 293 5.96 21.98 0.89
C PHE A 293 4.63 22.27 0.20
N LEU A 294 3.60 22.61 0.98
CA LEU A 294 2.29 22.97 0.44
C LEU A 294 2.33 24.40 -0.08
N ALA A 295 1.93 24.62 -1.33
CA ALA A 295 1.79 25.95 -1.91
C ALA A 295 0.45 26.08 -2.64
N SER A 296 -0.02 27.33 -2.75
CA SER A 296 -1.25 27.61 -3.47
C SER A 296 -1.06 27.46 -4.97
N TYR A 297 -2.11 27.03 -5.68
CA TYR A 297 -2.15 26.96 -7.13
C TYR A 297 -1.73 28.29 -7.80
N ALA A 298 -2.26 29.41 -7.28
CA ALA A 298 -1.93 30.73 -7.77
C ALA A 298 -0.44 31.06 -7.60
N GLY A 299 0.15 30.72 -6.46
CA GLY A 299 1.58 30.95 -6.20
C GLY A 299 2.46 30.11 -7.13
N ILE A 300 2.13 28.84 -7.32
CA ILE A 300 2.87 27.92 -8.20
C ILE A 300 2.87 28.44 -9.64
N ASN A 301 1.69 28.76 -10.18
CA ASN A 301 1.57 29.23 -11.56
C ASN A 301 2.23 30.58 -11.77
N GLN A 302 2.19 31.47 -10.78
CA GLN A 302 2.92 32.74 -10.87
C GLN A 302 4.42 32.52 -11.07
N ILE A 303 5.03 31.55 -10.37
CA ILE A 303 6.46 31.24 -10.56
C ILE A 303 6.72 30.60 -11.92
N ILE A 304 5.84 29.70 -12.38
CA ILE A 304 5.93 29.10 -13.72
C ILE A 304 5.90 30.20 -14.80
N ASP A 305 4.93 31.11 -14.74
CA ASP A 305 4.79 32.19 -15.71
C ASP A 305 5.95 33.19 -15.65
N GLN A 306 6.42 33.54 -14.45
CA GLN A 306 7.45 34.56 -14.27
C GLN A 306 8.87 34.05 -14.60
N TYR A 307 9.19 32.81 -14.24
CA TYR A 307 10.56 32.31 -14.27
C TYR A 307 10.81 31.19 -15.26
N TYR A 308 9.83 30.34 -15.61
CA TYR A 308 10.05 29.29 -16.61
C TYR A 308 9.77 29.79 -18.02
N ARG A 309 8.72 30.59 -18.22
CA ARG A 309 8.39 31.14 -19.54
C ARG A 309 9.31 32.27 -19.99
N SER A 310 10.19 32.74 -19.11
CA SER A 310 11.27 33.69 -19.43
C SER A 310 12.61 33.00 -19.75
N ILE A 311 12.70 31.66 -19.67
CA ILE A 311 13.89 30.90 -20.06
C ILE A 311 13.89 30.72 -21.59
N PRO A 312 14.88 31.27 -22.33
CA PRO A 312 15.01 30.96 -23.75
C PRO A 312 15.31 29.47 -23.91
N LEU A 313 14.49 28.77 -24.70
CA LEU A 313 14.73 27.38 -25.12
C LEU A 313 16.12 27.29 -25.74
N GLY A 314 17.05 26.66 -25.03
CA GLY A 314 18.45 26.59 -25.42
C GLY A 314 19.04 25.24 -25.07
N LYS A 315 18.78 24.25 -25.95
CA LYS A 315 19.76 23.27 -26.47
C LYS A 315 19.06 22.33 -27.45
N GLU A 316 19.13 22.71 -28.73
CA GLU A 316 19.28 21.73 -29.80
C GLU A 316 20.51 20.86 -29.50
N ASN A 317 20.36 19.54 -29.57
CA ASN A 317 21.48 18.68 -29.88
C ASN A 317 21.11 17.87 -31.12
N LEU A 318 21.66 18.37 -32.24
CA LEU A 318 21.92 17.65 -33.46
C LEU A 318 22.73 16.39 -33.15
N ALA A 319 22.14 15.23 -33.44
CA ALA A 319 22.89 14.02 -33.71
C ALA A 319 22.20 13.31 -34.87
N GLU A 320 22.56 13.72 -36.09
CA GLU A 320 22.88 12.79 -37.17
C GLU A 320 23.55 13.57 -38.31
N SER A 321 24.86 13.34 -38.42
CA SER A 321 25.68 13.77 -39.53
C SER A 321 25.59 12.74 -40.65
N THR A 322 25.21 13.17 -41.85
CA THR A 322 25.89 12.75 -43.08
C THR A 322 25.82 13.87 -44.11
N PRO A 323 26.95 14.29 -44.73
CA PRO A 323 26.94 15.26 -45.81
C PRO A 323 26.69 14.56 -47.15
N SER A 324 25.67 15.01 -47.89
CA SER A 324 25.53 14.70 -49.32
C SER A 324 26.03 15.91 -50.11
N ILE A 325 27.28 15.83 -50.56
CA ILE A 325 27.85 16.75 -51.54
C ILE A 325 27.48 16.20 -52.93
N THR A 326 26.67 16.94 -53.68
CA THR A 326 26.53 16.77 -55.13
C THR A 326 27.31 17.88 -55.81
N ILE A 327 28.43 17.55 -56.45
CA ILE A 327 29.11 18.45 -57.40
C ILE A 327 28.63 18.05 -58.79
N SER A 328 27.90 18.96 -59.44
CA SER A 328 27.70 18.93 -60.89
C SER A 328 29.04 19.15 -61.58
N THR A 329 29.39 18.26 -62.49
CA THR A 329 30.36 18.53 -63.56
C THR A 329 29.58 18.52 -64.86
N ASP A 330 29.34 19.72 -65.39
CA ASP A 330 29.03 19.95 -66.81
C ASP A 330 30.22 20.69 -67.41
N LEU A 331 30.61 20.22 -68.61
CA LEU A 331 31.71 20.59 -69.52
C LEU A 331 32.98 19.74 -69.41
#